data_AF-A0A0Q5ZVL7-F1
#
_entry.id   AF-A0A0Q5ZVL7-F1
#
_cell.length_a   1.000
_cell.length_b   1.000
_cell.length_c   1.000
_cell.angle_alpha   90.00
_cell.angle_beta   90.00
_cell.angle_gamma   90.00
#
_symmetry.space_group_name_H-M   'P 1'
#
loop_
_entity.id
_entity.type
_entity.pdbx_description
1 polymer ?
#
loop_
_entity_poly.entity_id
_entity_poly.type
_entity_poly.pdbx_seq_one_letter_code
_entity_poly.pdbx_strand_id
1 'polypeptide(L)'
;MKNNFLLAFALLLFAFATSKANNQYTDRDDKQYFKSFRKNEEPKNKTFNILTKISENTGESFYVIYKENSLGQGFYFKVILDKNEKPIATYYSDEGRQQLSDSTVKNLKKLLSGPTGRLAASVDPITTTQCVTNCHRTNGCYSKPTETGVLLCSLECGIACA
;
A
#
# COMPACT_ATOMS: atom_id res chain seq x y z
N MET A 1 -28.79 -42.49 37.90
CA MET A 1 -28.61 -41.76 36.63
C MET A 1 -28.49 -40.25 36.87
N LYS A 2 -27.40 -39.76 37.49
CA LYS A 2 -27.20 -38.32 37.78
C LYS A 2 -25.89 -37.73 37.22
N ASN A 3 -24.97 -38.56 36.72
CA ASN A 3 -23.63 -38.09 36.30
C ASN A 3 -23.49 -37.83 34.79
N ASN A 4 -24.49 -38.17 33.98
CA ASN A 4 -24.40 -37.95 32.52
C ASN A 4 -24.84 -36.55 32.08
N PHE A 5 -25.51 -35.77 32.95
CA PHE A 5 -25.99 -34.43 32.60
C PHE A 5 -24.86 -33.40 32.57
N LEU A 6 -23.93 -33.49 33.52
CA LEU A 6 -22.76 -32.60 33.60
C LEU A 6 -21.82 -32.77 32.41
N LEU A 7 -21.62 -34.01 31.94
CA LEU A 7 -20.78 -34.30 30.78
C LEU A 7 -21.38 -33.74 29.49
N ALA A 8 -22.70 -33.88 29.31
CA ALA A 8 -23.40 -33.34 28.16
C ALA A 8 -23.39 -31.80 28.13
N PHE A 9 -23.52 -31.15 29.29
CA PHE A 9 -23.49 -29.69 29.39
C PHE A 9 -22.09 -29.11 29.13
N ALA A 10 -21.03 -29.79 29.58
CA ALA A 10 -19.65 -29.39 29.31
C ALA A 10 -19.29 -29.50 27.81
N LEU A 11 -19.75 -30.56 27.14
CA LEU A 11 -19.56 -30.74 25.68
C LEU A 11 -20.32 -29.67 24.87
N LEU A 12 -21.51 -29.27 25.30
CA LEU A 12 -22.28 -28.19 24.69
C LEU A 12 -21.56 -26.83 24.81
N LEU A 13 -20.99 -26.52 25.98
CA LEU A 13 -20.22 -25.29 26.18
C LEU A 13 -18.94 -25.25 25.33
N PHE A 14 -18.25 -26.38 25.16
CA PHE A 14 -17.11 -26.48 24.26
C PHE A 14 -17.50 -26.25 22.79
N ALA A 15 -18.63 -26.80 22.33
CA ALA A 15 -19.12 -26.57 20.97
C ALA A 15 -19.48 -25.10 20.69
N PHE A 16 -20.06 -24.40 21.67
CA PHE A 16 -20.34 -22.97 21.54
C PHE A 16 -19.06 -22.10 21.58
N ALA A 17 -18.05 -22.48 22.36
CA ALA A 17 -16.76 -21.79 22.40
C ALA A 17 -15.98 -21.93 21.08
N THR A 18 -16.00 -23.11 20.45
CA THR A 18 -15.34 -23.33 19.15
C THR A 18 -16.09 -22.70 17.98
N SER A 19 -17.41 -22.53 18.09
CA SER A 19 -18.23 -21.91 17.04
C SER A 19 -18.07 -20.39 16.98
N LYS A 20 -17.71 -19.73 18.09
CA LYS A 20 -17.40 -18.29 18.10
C LYS A 20 -16.00 -17.95 17.57
N ALA A 21 -15.12 -18.94 17.37
CA ALA A 21 -13.78 -18.72 16.83
C ALA A 21 -13.72 -18.72 15.29
N ASN A 22 -14.78 -19.16 14.59
CA ASN A 22 -14.73 -19.38 13.14
C ASN A 22 -15.45 -18.34 12.28
N ASN A 23 -15.80 -17.18 12.84
CA ASN A 23 -16.39 -16.07 12.09
C ASN A 23 -15.78 -14.71 12.47
N GLN A 24 -14.50 -14.70 12.86
CA GLN A 24 -13.68 -13.53 12.59
C GLN A 24 -13.25 -13.58 11.12
N TYR A 25 -14.21 -13.35 10.22
CA TYR A 25 -13.92 -12.49 9.08
C TYR A 25 -13.65 -11.12 9.73
N THR A 26 -12.48 -10.97 10.34
CA THR A 26 -11.99 -9.63 10.69
C THR A 26 -12.03 -8.92 9.36
N ASP A 27 -12.92 -7.94 9.22
CA ASP A 27 -12.52 -6.69 8.61
C ASP A 27 -11.17 -6.36 9.26
N ARG A 28 -10.09 -6.86 8.64
CA ARG A 28 -8.76 -6.40 8.97
C ARG A 28 -8.89 -4.91 8.80
N ASP A 29 -8.39 -4.14 9.76
CA ASP A 29 -8.22 -2.72 9.53
C ASP A 29 -7.33 -2.59 8.28
N ASP A 30 -7.97 -2.39 7.12
CA ASP A 30 -7.34 -2.49 5.80
C ASP A 30 -6.12 -1.55 5.78
N LYS A 31 -6.20 -0.40 6.45
CA LYS A 31 -5.09 0.54 6.57
C LYS A 31 -3.88 -0.09 7.25
N GLN A 32 -4.09 -0.72 8.42
CA GLN A 32 -3.01 -1.37 9.18
C GLN A 32 -2.43 -2.53 8.40
N TYR A 33 -3.28 -3.31 7.72
CA TYR A 33 -2.83 -4.42 6.90
C TYR A 33 -1.93 -3.95 5.75
N PHE A 34 -2.31 -2.87 5.07
CA PHE A 34 -1.58 -2.29 3.94
C PHE A 34 -0.51 -1.27 4.35
N LYS A 35 -0.11 -1.12 5.63
CA LYS A 35 0.98 -0.20 6.04
C LYS A 35 2.33 -0.46 5.35
N SER A 36 2.52 -1.69 4.88
CA SER A 36 3.63 -2.13 4.03
C SER A 36 3.08 -2.66 2.71
N PHE A 37 3.90 -2.68 1.66
CA PHE A 37 3.51 -3.26 0.38
C PHE A 37 3.00 -4.71 0.52
N ARG A 38 1.82 -4.97 -0.03
CA ARG A 38 1.22 -6.30 -0.16
C ARG A 38 1.16 -6.70 -1.63
N LYS A 39 1.64 -7.90 -1.92
CA LYS A 39 1.73 -8.43 -3.29
C LYS A 39 0.41 -9.07 -3.68
N ASN A 40 -0.13 -8.69 -4.84
CA ASN A 40 -1.33 -9.27 -5.44
C ASN A 40 -2.57 -9.24 -4.51
N GLU A 41 -2.60 -8.28 -3.60
CA GLU A 41 -3.69 -8.06 -2.67
C GLU A 41 -4.10 -6.59 -2.74
N GLU A 42 -5.40 -6.32 -2.75
CA GLU A 42 -5.96 -4.97 -2.80
C GLU A 42 -7.10 -4.78 -1.79
N PRO A 43 -7.26 -3.57 -1.24
CA PRO A 43 -8.36 -3.26 -0.34
C PRO A 43 -9.70 -3.41 -1.07
N LYS A 44 -10.72 -3.90 -0.36
CA LYS A 44 -12.06 -4.08 -0.93
C LYS A 44 -12.73 -2.72 -1.14
N ASN A 45 -13.60 -2.64 -2.14
CA ASN A 45 -14.44 -1.46 -2.42
C ASN A 45 -13.63 -0.17 -2.68
N LYS A 46 -12.45 -0.29 -3.31
CA LYS A 46 -11.61 0.84 -3.70
C LYS A 46 -11.53 0.98 -5.21
N THR A 47 -11.72 2.21 -5.68
CA THR A 47 -11.50 2.57 -7.08
C THR A 47 -10.14 3.21 -7.21
N PHE A 48 -9.28 2.63 -8.06
CA PHE A 48 -7.93 3.11 -8.30
C PHE A 48 -7.90 4.06 -9.50
N ASN A 49 -7.53 5.30 -9.24
CA ASN A 49 -7.29 6.36 -10.22
C ASN A 49 -5.85 6.27 -10.74
N ILE A 50 -5.67 6.49 -12.04
CA ILE A 50 -4.35 6.38 -12.67
C ILE A 50 -3.42 7.56 -12.32
N LEU A 51 -2.18 7.26 -11.94
CA LEU A 51 -1.11 8.24 -11.80
C LEU A 51 -0.24 8.27 -13.06
N THR A 52 0.35 7.12 -13.39
CA THR A 52 1.22 6.96 -14.56
C THR A 52 0.92 5.65 -15.27
N LYS A 53 1.12 5.63 -16.59
CA LYS A 53 1.01 4.43 -17.41
C LYS A 53 2.10 4.49 -18.48
N ILE A 54 2.93 3.46 -18.49
CA ILE A 54 4.09 3.32 -19.39
C ILE A 54 3.79 2.26 -20.46
N SER A 55 2.95 1.27 -20.14
CA SER A 55 2.58 0.19 -21.04
C SER A 55 1.10 -0.16 -20.93
N GLU A 56 0.55 -0.68 -22.04
CA GLU A 56 -0.79 -1.26 -22.12
C GLU A 56 -0.84 -2.73 -21.67
N ASN A 57 0.31 -3.34 -21.36
CA ASN A 57 0.37 -4.72 -20.87
C ASN A 57 -0.43 -4.88 -19.56
N THR A 58 -1.11 -6.01 -19.39
CA THR A 58 -1.99 -6.29 -18.24
C THR A 58 -1.25 -6.47 -16.90
N GLY A 59 0.08 -6.55 -16.93
CA GLY A 59 0.91 -6.79 -15.75
C GLY A 59 0.83 -8.22 -15.25
N GLU A 60 1.90 -8.69 -14.60
CA GLU A 60 1.98 -10.05 -14.00
C GLU A 60 1.79 -10.00 -12.49
N SER A 61 2.20 -8.90 -11.87
CA SER A 61 2.05 -8.71 -10.43
C SER A 61 1.81 -7.26 -10.08
N PHE A 62 1.24 -7.02 -8.91
CA PHE A 62 1.07 -5.68 -8.37
C PHE A 62 1.34 -5.64 -6.88
N TYR A 63 1.66 -4.44 -6.38
CA TYR A 63 1.86 -4.19 -4.96
C TYR A 63 1.04 -3.00 -4.52
N VAL A 64 0.39 -3.11 -3.36
CA VAL A 64 -0.43 -2.05 -2.76
C VAL A 64 0.10 -1.68 -1.38
N ILE A 65 0.17 -0.37 -1.09
CA ILE A 65 0.51 0.18 0.23
C ILE A 65 -0.48 1.29 0.59
N TYR A 66 -0.80 1.43 1.87
CA TYR A 66 -1.53 2.55 2.43
C TYR A 66 -0.54 3.54 3.06
N LYS A 67 -0.72 4.83 2.78
CA LYS A 67 0.03 5.93 3.38
C LYS A 67 -0.90 7.08 3.73
N GLU A 68 -0.46 7.87 4.70
CA GLU A 68 -1.09 9.13 5.09
C GLU A 68 -0.03 10.22 4.97
N ASN A 69 -0.34 11.31 4.26
CA ASN A 69 0.60 12.42 4.11
C ASN A 69 0.55 13.37 5.30
N SER A 70 1.41 14.40 5.30
CA SER A 70 1.48 15.40 6.37
C SER A 70 0.21 16.26 6.52
N LEU A 71 -0.69 16.23 5.53
CA LEU A 71 -1.99 16.90 5.55
C LEU A 71 -3.10 16.00 6.16
N GLY A 72 -2.75 14.79 6.62
CA GLY A 72 -3.70 13.81 7.13
C GLY A 72 -4.53 13.14 6.03
N GLN A 73 -4.14 13.26 4.75
CA GLN A 73 -4.83 12.63 3.64
C GLN A 73 -4.33 11.19 3.49
N GLY A 74 -5.18 10.23 3.84
CA GLY A 74 -4.94 8.80 3.65
C GLY A 74 -5.20 8.37 2.21
N PHE A 75 -4.33 7.52 1.65
CA PHE A 75 -4.51 6.95 0.33
C PHE A 75 -3.81 5.60 0.17
N TYR A 76 -4.34 4.80 -0.74
CA TYR A 76 -3.69 3.58 -1.21
C TYR A 76 -2.90 3.89 -2.48
N PHE A 77 -1.67 3.43 -2.55
CA PHE A 77 -0.83 3.48 -3.74
C PHE A 77 -0.65 2.07 -4.30
N LYS A 78 -0.86 1.91 -5.61
CA LYS A 78 -0.71 0.63 -6.32
C LYS A 78 0.30 0.78 -7.45
N VAL A 79 1.25 -0.14 -7.52
CA VAL A 79 2.19 -0.27 -8.64
C VAL A 79 2.00 -1.61 -9.32
N ILE A 80 1.89 -1.60 -10.65
CA ILE A 80 1.79 -2.80 -11.49
C ILE A 80 3.13 -3.04 -12.17
N LEU A 81 3.60 -4.28 -12.13
CA LEU A 81 4.86 -4.73 -12.72
C LEU A 81 4.61 -5.69 -13.90
N ASP A 82 5.51 -5.65 -14.90
CA ASP A 82 5.57 -6.65 -15.96
C ASP A 82 6.23 -7.96 -15.50
N LYS A 83 6.37 -8.91 -16.42
CA LYS A 83 7.04 -10.20 -16.20
C LYS A 83 8.52 -10.11 -15.82
N ASN A 84 9.16 -8.97 -16.06
CA ASN A 84 10.56 -8.71 -15.73
C ASN A 84 10.66 -7.84 -14.47
N GLU A 85 9.58 -7.75 -13.68
CA GLU A 85 9.49 -6.93 -12.47
C GLU A 85 9.68 -5.41 -12.71
N LYS A 86 9.46 -4.94 -13.95
CA LYS A 86 9.55 -3.51 -14.28
C LYS A 86 8.21 -2.82 -14.07
N PRO A 87 8.17 -1.62 -13.47
CA PRO A 87 6.92 -0.88 -13.28
C PRO A 87 6.36 -0.44 -14.63
N ILE A 88 5.07 -0.73 -14.86
CA ILE A 88 4.36 -0.39 -16.10
C ILE A 88 3.19 0.56 -15.88
N ALA A 89 2.65 0.63 -14.66
CA ALA A 89 1.61 1.57 -14.30
C ALA A 89 1.57 1.81 -12.79
N THR A 90 1.13 3.00 -12.39
CA THR A 90 0.90 3.35 -10.98
C THR A 90 -0.47 4.01 -10.81
N TYR A 91 -1.07 3.79 -9.66
CA TYR A 91 -2.41 4.24 -9.33
C TYR A 91 -2.49 4.69 -7.88
N TYR A 92 -3.53 5.47 -7.56
CA TYR A 92 -3.90 5.80 -6.20
C TYR A 92 -5.39 5.57 -5.97
N SER A 93 -5.78 5.36 -4.71
CA SER A 93 -7.19 5.37 -4.30
C SER A 93 -7.31 6.17 -3.01
N ASP A 94 -8.23 7.14 -3.00
CA ASP A 94 -8.48 7.97 -1.82
C ASP A 94 -9.06 7.15 -0.67
N GLU A 95 -8.81 7.61 0.54
CA GLU A 95 -9.40 7.03 1.73
C GLU A 95 -10.67 7.78 2.17
N GLY A 96 -11.78 7.04 2.30
CA GLY A 96 -13.06 7.61 2.67
C GLY A 96 -13.62 8.57 1.62
N ARG A 97 -14.16 9.71 2.10
CA ARG A 97 -14.72 10.79 1.25
C ARG A 97 -13.74 11.93 0.99
N GLN A 98 -12.55 11.87 1.59
CA GLN A 98 -11.57 12.93 1.48
C GLN A 98 -10.70 12.66 0.25
N GLN A 99 -10.94 13.43 -0.81
CA GLN A 99 -10.11 13.37 -2.00
C GLN A 99 -8.72 13.90 -1.69
N LEU A 100 -7.69 13.25 -2.24
CA LEU A 100 -6.36 13.84 -2.31
C LEU A 100 -6.44 15.19 -3.02
N SER A 101 -5.72 16.18 -2.49
CA SER A 101 -5.61 17.47 -3.16
C SER A 101 -4.85 17.34 -4.47
N ASP A 102 -5.18 18.18 -5.45
CA ASP A 102 -4.49 18.25 -6.75
C ASP A 102 -2.97 18.39 -6.60
N SER A 103 -2.53 19.12 -5.57
CA SER A 103 -1.11 19.25 -5.21
C SER A 103 -0.46 17.92 -4.89
N THR A 104 -1.09 17.09 -4.06
CA THR A 104 -0.57 15.76 -3.67
C THR A 104 -0.51 14.84 -4.87
N VAL A 105 -1.57 14.81 -5.69
CA VAL A 105 -1.59 14.00 -6.92
C VAL A 105 -0.49 14.45 -7.89
N LYS A 106 -0.27 15.77 -8.04
CA LYS A 106 0.80 16.33 -8.88
C LYS A 106 2.19 15.96 -8.36
N ASN A 107 2.41 16.01 -7.04
CA ASN A 107 3.69 15.63 -6.42
C ASN A 107 3.99 14.15 -6.61
N LEU A 108 2.99 13.27 -6.36
CA LEU A 108 3.12 11.83 -6.61
C LEU A 108 3.50 11.55 -8.07
N LYS A 109 2.83 12.19 -9.05
CA LYS A 109 3.19 12.04 -10.48
C LYS A 109 4.61 12.50 -10.79
N LYS A 110 5.04 13.64 -10.23
CA LYS A 110 6.37 14.21 -10.44
C LYS A 110 7.47 13.29 -9.92
N LEU A 111 7.29 12.72 -8.72
CA LEU A 111 8.25 11.80 -8.11
C LEU A 111 8.41 10.50 -8.89
N LEU A 112 7.32 9.97 -9.46
CA LEU A 112 7.33 8.71 -10.20
C LEU A 112 7.88 8.83 -11.62
N SER A 113 7.95 10.06 -12.15
CA SER A 113 8.44 10.33 -13.50
C SER A 113 9.96 10.54 -13.56
N GLY A 114 10.64 10.60 -12.40
CA GLY A 114 12.09 10.80 -12.28
C GLY A 114 12.59 12.18 -12.78
N PRO A 115 13.90 12.47 -12.65
CA PRO A 115 14.49 13.76 -13.00
C PRO A 115 14.47 14.10 -14.51
N THR A 116 14.06 13.17 -15.37
CA THR A 116 14.02 13.34 -16.83
C THR A 116 12.74 14.02 -17.32
N GLY A 117 11.74 14.22 -16.45
CA GLY A 117 10.54 14.99 -16.77
C GLY A 117 10.81 16.49 -16.74
N ARG A 118 11.07 17.10 -17.91
CA ARG A 118 10.99 18.55 -18.12
C ARG A 118 9.57 19.05 -17.84
N LEU A 119 9.21 19.28 -16.58
CA LEU A 119 8.05 20.08 -16.20
C LEU A 119 8.42 20.95 -14.99
N ALA A 120 8.70 22.21 -15.31
CA ALA A 120 8.81 23.30 -14.37
C ALA A 120 7.54 23.41 -13.51
N ALA A 121 7.71 23.53 -12.18
CA ALA A 121 6.97 24.43 -11.28
C ALA A 121 7.00 23.92 -9.82
N SER A 122 7.57 24.77 -8.96
CA SER A 122 7.11 25.12 -7.60
C SER A 122 7.15 24.12 -6.43
N VAL A 123 7.97 23.07 -6.47
CA VAL A 123 8.47 22.43 -5.24
C VAL A 123 9.97 22.42 -5.36
N ASP A 124 10.67 23.01 -4.39
CA ASP A 124 12.12 23.17 -4.42
C ASP A 124 12.77 21.81 -4.70
N PRO A 125 13.29 21.56 -5.92
CA PRO A 125 13.70 20.21 -6.32
C PRO A 125 14.86 19.70 -5.45
N ILE A 126 15.57 20.61 -4.80
CA ILE A 126 16.64 20.34 -3.84
C ILE A 126 16.07 19.66 -2.59
N THR A 127 14.94 20.11 -2.04
CA THR A 127 14.39 19.57 -0.78
C THR A 127 13.73 18.21 -0.99
N THR A 128 13.01 18.01 -2.10
CA THR A 128 12.40 16.71 -2.40
C THR A 128 13.45 15.64 -2.71
N THR A 129 14.49 15.99 -3.48
CA THR A 129 15.60 15.07 -3.79
C THR A 129 16.40 14.71 -2.54
N GLN A 130 16.65 15.69 -1.66
CA GLN A 130 17.29 15.46 -0.37
C GLN A 130 16.44 14.57 0.55
N CYS A 131 15.11 14.79 0.61
CA CYS A 131 14.19 13.95 1.37
C CYS A 131 14.27 12.49 0.93
N VAL A 132 14.13 12.23 -0.38
CA VAL A 132 14.17 10.87 -0.94
C VAL A 132 15.53 10.23 -0.71
N THR A 133 16.63 10.96 -0.92
CA THR A 133 17.99 10.44 -0.70
C THR A 133 18.24 10.08 0.76
N ASN A 134 17.82 10.94 1.68
CA ASN A 134 17.94 10.68 3.12
C ASN A 134 17.08 9.49 3.54
N CYS A 135 15.86 9.36 2.99
CA CYS A 135 15.01 8.20 3.22
C CYS A 135 15.64 6.91 2.69
N HIS A 136 16.19 6.92 1.45
CA HIS A 136 16.88 5.76 0.88
C HIS A 136 18.04 5.29 1.76
N ARG A 137 18.85 6.21 2.28
CA ARG A 137 19.97 5.90 3.17
C ARG A 137 19.48 5.34 4.50
N THR A 138 18.48 5.98 5.11
CA THR A 138 17.92 5.59 6.41
C THR A 138 17.29 4.20 6.36
N ASN A 139 16.56 3.90 5.29
CA ASN A 139 15.86 2.63 5.11
C ASN A 139 16.71 1.53 4.43
N GLY A 140 17.96 1.85 4.08
CA GLY A 140 18.86 0.94 3.38
C GLY A 140 18.29 0.42 2.07
N CYS A 141 17.64 1.28 1.26
CA CYS A 141 16.90 0.83 0.09
C CYS A 141 17.79 0.12 -0.95
N TYR A 142 19.04 0.55 -1.13
CA TYR A 142 19.98 -0.11 -2.06
C TYR A 142 20.58 -1.41 -1.50
N SER A 143 20.34 -1.70 -0.21
CA SER A 143 20.80 -2.93 0.45
C SER A 143 19.71 -4.00 0.50
N LYS A 144 18.55 -3.78 -0.14
CA LYS A 144 17.49 -4.78 -0.22
C LYS A 144 17.96 -5.97 -1.08
N PRO A 145 17.54 -7.20 -0.73
CA PRO A 145 18.10 -8.42 -1.34
C PRO A 145 17.66 -8.65 -2.79
N THR A 146 16.65 -7.92 -3.28
CA THR A 146 16.09 -8.08 -4.63
C THR A 146 15.87 -6.72 -5.29
N GLU A 147 15.91 -6.67 -6.61
CA GLU A 147 15.63 -5.44 -7.38
C GLU A 147 14.23 -4.89 -7.09
N THR A 148 13.22 -5.76 -7.04
CA THR A 148 11.87 -5.40 -6.60
C THR A 148 11.87 -4.83 -5.17
N GLY A 149 12.66 -5.39 -4.25
CA GLY A 149 12.80 -4.84 -2.90
C GLY A 149 13.38 -3.44 -2.89
N VAL A 150 14.42 -3.18 -3.71
CA VAL A 150 15.01 -1.85 -3.90
C VAL A 150 13.95 -0.88 -4.45
N LEU A 151 13.22 -1.29 -5.50
CA LEU A 151 12.16 -0.52 -6.14
C LEU A 151 11.06 -0.14 -5.14
N LEU A 152 10.49 -1.12 -4.42
CA LEU A 152 9.41 -0.88 -3.46
C LEU A 152 9.87 0.04 -2.33
N CYS A 153 11.08 -0.14 -1.81
CA CYS A 153 11.64 0.77 -0.81
C CYS A 153 11.80 2.20 -1.36
N SER A 154 12.26 2.33 -2.61
CA SER A 154 12.40 3.63 -3.26
C SER A 154 11.05 4.31 -3.49
N LEU A 155 10.04 3.56 -3.93
CA LEU A 155 8.67 4.06 -4.09
C LEU A 155 8.08 4.52 -2.76
N GLU A 156 8.26 3.74 -1.69
CA GLU A 156 7.81 4.13 -0.35
C GLU A 156 8.43 5.46 0.11
N CYS A 157 9.73 5.64 -0.13
CA CYS A 157 10.42 6.90 0.16
C CYS A 157 9.94 8.06 -0.73
N GLY A 158 9.71 7.80 -2.01
CA GLY A 158 9.10 8.78 -2.92
C GLY A 158 7.76 9.26 -2.39
N ILE A 159 6.86 8.33 -2.08
CA ILE A 159 5.51 8.61 -1.57
C ILE A 159 5.56 9.40 -0.25
N ALA A 160 6.46 9.05 0.67
CA ALA A 160 6.59 9.75 1.95
C ALA A 160 7.12 11.20 1.80
N CYS A 161 7.80 11.50 0.69
CA CYS A 161 8.33 12.82 0.38
C CYS A 161 7.43 13.64 -0.58
N ALA A 162 6.27 13.12 -0.97
CA ALA A 162 5.29 13.75 -1.86
C ALA A 162 4.36 14.71 -1.11
#